data_AF-A0A0B4GZ37-F1
#
_entry.id   AF-A0A0B4GZ37-F1
#
_cell.length_a   1.000
_cell.length_b   1.000
_cell.length_c   1.000
_cell.angle_alpha   90.00
_cell.angle_beta   90.00
_cell.angle_gamma   90.00
#
_symmetry.space_group_name_H-M   'P 1'
#
loop_
_entity.id
_entity.type
_entity.pdbx_description
1 polymer ?
#
loop_
_entity_poly.entity_id
_entity_poly.type
_entity_poly.pdbx_seq_one_letter_code
_entity_poly.pdbx_strand_id
1 'polypeptide(L)'
;MSGHGDLQELLRMFTSRKVPMMAAMGHIKALQAKNLRSIEQIAEGPLSAVEAAISDAKLAKSFHTACKTHGKKATKRAAEESTSPTSKKPRLEPHKRDLDYSSMSAEELESSLSLPLVEDEEAIRKTTLVTNRAPLVLAFAVELLRFTMPEQPPSSRLSLGQAVVSANSRSKAISIGIEKAPPGGEEQVPEGQPKVRVLGREIPVLKRSGYSWKSDQLEDEATGSTEGPSKPESSSSGEQKAWVASQRLTSRASTFVAHAASLSSPSLRTGLMSGLMTDKPELETATHNAWALRTSYGNSPLVQEASFDDGESGCGKFMLQTMREADVTNTLVVLTRWYGGIMLGPDRWRLMRECINDALSSRRRKSTLAGEALWGLDPENKTPSLTTVGMPIHRPEGARNYLLRSFGTAAVDGGGSETKRTLTAVSDERQENLGRLLGALRLLYKSWAGVLRKDELDRRAWSWYVSVRPDVEAGPSGWGAKGHLNLGKILDLRRAEGSAGAKKLAES
;
A
#
# COMPACT_ATOMS: atom_id res chain seq x y z
N MET A 1 -37.56 6.18 38.16
CA MET A 1 -36.88 7.17 37.30
C MET A 1 -35.84 6.44 36.48
N SER A 2 -36.21 5.88 35.31
CA SER A 2 -35.23 5.29 34.37
C SER A 2 -34.42 6.44 33.76
N GLY A 3 -33.14 6.51 34.11
CA GLY A 3 -32.29 7.69 33.87
C GLY A 3 -32.09 8.00 32.39
N HIS A 4 -31.84 9.28 32.09
CA HIS A 4 -31.54 9.81 30.76
C HIS A 4 -30.48 8.98 29.97
N GLY A 5 -29.61 8.23 30.67
CA GLY A 5 -28.61 7.34 30.09
C GLY A 5 -29.17 6.11 29.38
N ASP A 6 -30.26 5.50 29.88
CA ASP A 6 -30.86 4.32 29.24
C ASP A 6 -31.46 4.67 27.88
N LEU A 7 -32.07 5.86 27.76
CA LEU A 7 -32.65 6.32 26.49
C LEU A 7 -31.57 6.53 25.42
N GLN A 8 -30.45 7.16 25.77
CA GLN A 8 -29.34 7.39 24.84
C GLN A 8 -28.74 6.07 24.35
N GLU A 9 -28.58 5.10 25.26
CA GLU A 9 -27.99 3.82 24.94
C GLU A 9 -28.94 2.94 24.10
N LEU A 10 -30.25 2.98 24.37
CA LEU A 10 -31.27 2.34 23.52
C LEU A 10 -31.26 2.93 22.10
N LEU A 11 -31.15 4.27 21.97
CA LEU A 11 -31.03 4.94 20.67
C LEU A 11 -29.75 4.53 19.93
N ARG A 12 -28.63 4.40 20.65
CA ARG A 12 -27.36 3.90 20.11
C ARG A 12 -27.48 2.45 19.62
N MET A 13 -28.22 1.60 20.34
CA MET A 13 -28.47 0.21 19.95
C MET A 13 -29.33 0.10 18.68
N PHE A 14 -30.30 0.99 18.46
CA PHE A 14 -31.07 1.01 17.21
C PHE A 14 -30.28 1.58 16.03
N THR A 15 -29.57 2.69 16.22
CA THR A 15 -28.79 3.34 15.15
C THR A 15 -27.61 2.49 14.69
N SER A 16 -26.95 1.74 15.59
CA SER A 16 -25.93 0.73 15.22
C SER A 16 -26.48 -0.42 14.36
N ARG A 17 -27.80 -0.59 14.30
CA ARG A 17 -28.50 -1.55 13.42
C ARG A 17 -29.08 -0.89 12.17
N LYS A 18 -28.58 0.31 11.82
CA LYS A 18 -29.02 1.11 10.67
C LYS A 18 -30.48 1.56 10.71
N VAL A 19 -31.08 1.64 11.90
CA VAL A 19 -32.41 2.23 12.08
C VAL A 19 -32.29 3.75 12.16
N PRO A 20 -33.00 4.52 11.32
CA PRO A 20 -33.01 5.98 11.39
C PRO A 20 -33.48 6.50 12.76
N MET A 21 -32.96 7.63 13.21
CA MET A 21 -33.21 8.18 14.56
C MET A 21 -34.71 8.33 14.89
N MET A 22 -35.51 8.80 13.92
CA MET A 22 -36.96 8.96 14.09
C MET A 22 -37.69 7.62 14.27
N ALA A 23 -37.29 6.59 13.52
CA ALA A 23 -37.84 5.24 13.66
C ALA A 23 -37.40 4.60 14.99
N ALA A 24 -36.14 4.80 15.40
CA ALA A 24 -35.61 4.35 16.68
C ALA A 24 -36.41 4.93 17.87
N MET A 25 -36.71 6.23 17.83
CA MET A 25 -37.58 6.88 18.83
C MET A 25 -39.00 6.28 18.85
N GLY A 26 -39.56 5.95 17.67
CA GLY A 26 -40.85 5.27 17.56
C GLY A 26 -40.86 3.89 18.22
N HIS A 27 -39.83 3.07 17.95
CA HIS A 27 -39.69 1.75 18.58
C HIS A 27 -39.49 1.83 20.10
N ILE A 28 -38.74 2.81 20.59
CA ILE A 28 -38.54 3.02 22.03
C ILE A 28 -39.85 3.40 22.71
N LYS A 29 -40.67 4.28 22.10
CA LYS A 29 -42.01 4.60 22.63
C LYS A 29 -42.92 3.36 22.65
N ALA A 30 -42.87 2.51 21.62
CA ALA A 30 -43.63 1.27 21.57
C ALA A 30 -43.20 0.26 22.65
N LEU A 31 -41.90 0.19 22.97
CA LEU A 31 -41.37 -0.61 24.09
C LEU A 31 -41.80 -0.05 25.44
N GLN A 32 -41.75 1.27 25.62
CA GLN A 32 -42.20 1.95 26.85
C GLN A 32 -43.70 1.75 27.10
N ALA A 33 -44.52 1.71 26.05
CA ALA A 33 -45.95 1.42 26.13
C ALA A 33 -46.24 -0.01 26.63
N LYS A 34 -45.28 -0.94 26.46
CA LYS A 34 -45.35 -2.31 27.00
C LYS A 34 -44.64 -2.48 28.34
N ASN A 35 -44.41 -1.38 29.07
CA ASN A 35 -43.67 -1.35 30.33
C ASN A 35 -42.21 -1.85 30.25
N LEU A 36 -41.61 -1.86 29.05
CA LEU A 36 -40.19 -2.15 28.85
C LEU A 36 -39.44 -0.82 28.75
N ARG A 37 -39.11 -0.22 29.90
CA ARG A 37 -38.59 1.15 30.01
C ARG A 37 -37.07 1.23 30.20
N SER A 38 -36.42 0.15 30.64
CA SER A 38 -34.96 0.05 30.79
C SER A 38 -34.35 -1.07 29.97
N ILE A 39 -33.03 -1.02 29.76
CA ILE A 39 -32.27 -2.06 29.05
C ILE A 39 -32.38 -3.41 29.78
N GLU A 40 -32.40 -3.39 31.11
CA GLU A 40 -32.54 -4.58 31.97
C GLU A 40 -33.91 -5.24 31.80
N GLN A 41 -34.99 -4.45 31.82
CA GLN A 41 -36.35 -4.93 31.59
C GLN A 41 -36.51 -5.55 30.18
N ILE A 42 -35.86 -4.95 29.18
CA ILE A 42 -35.86 -5.49 27.81
C ILE A 42 -35.04 -6.78 27.74
N ALA A 43 -33.94 -6.89 28.48
CA ALA A 43 -33.07 -8.07 28.50
C ALA A 43 -33.73 -9.27 29.20
N GLU A 44 -34.50 -9.04 30.26
CA GLU A 44 -35.18 -10.09 31.03
C GLU A 44 -36.57 -10.43 30.47
N GLY A 45 -37.15 -9.54 29.66
CA GLY A 45 -38.46 -9.72 29.06
C GLY A 45 -38.55 -10.86 28.03
N PRO A 46 -39.77 -11.40 27.79
CA PRO A 46 -39.97 -12.42 26.76
C PRO A 46 -39.77 -11.81 25.37
N LEU A 47 -39.09 -12.56 24.47
CA LEU A 47 -38.81 -12.13 23.10
C LEU A 47 -40.08 -11.75 22.33
N SER A 48 -41.20 -12.42 22.60
CA SER A 48 -42.51 -12.13 22.00
C SER A 48 -43.02 -10.72 22.32
N ALA A 49 -42.74 -10.18 23.52
CA ALA A 49 -43.15 -8.81 23.88
C ALA A 49 -42.35 -7.76 23.09
N VAL A 50 -41.06 -8.02 22.87
CA VAL A 50 -40.13 -7.17 22.10
C VAL A 50 -40.46 -7.22 20.60
N GLU A 51 -40.72 -8.41 20.05
CA GLU A 51 -41.14 -8.59 18.65
C GLU A 51 -42.44 -7.85 18.36
N ALA A 52 -43.42 -7.96 19.26
CA ALA A 52 -44.69 -7.29 19.11
C ALA A 52 -44.61 -5.75 19.31
N ALA A 53 -43.47 -5.19 19.75
CA ALA A 53 -43.25 -3.74 19.85
C ALA A 53 -42.49 -3.18 18.64
N ILE A 54 -41.56 -3.95 18.07
CA ILE A 54 -40.67 -3.51 16.98
C ILE A 54 -41.25 -3.83 15.60
N SER A 55 -42.24 -4.74 15.50
CA SER A 55 -42.95 -5.11 14.26
C SER A 55 -42.05 -5.65 13.13
N ASP A 56 -40.75 -5.85 13.38
CA ASP A 56 -39.78 -6.54 12.54
C ASP A 56 -39.08 -7.61 13.40
N ALA A 57 -39.32 -8.88 13.09
CA ALA A 57 -38.81 -10.02 13.85
C ALA A 57 -37.28 -10.13 13.81
N LYS A 58 -36.63 -9.73 12.71
CA LYS A 58 -35.16 -9.81 12.58
C LYS A 58 -34.50 -8.70 13.38
N LEU A 59 -35.04 -7.49 13.29
CA LEU A 59 -34.59 -6.35 14.07
C LEU A 59 -34.79 -6.60 15.57
N ALA A 60 -35.98 -7.07 15.97
CA ALA A 60 -36.33 -7.36 17.37
C ALA A 60 -35.40 -8.40 18.01
N LYS A 61 -35.14 -9.51 17.33
CA LYS A 61 -34.18 -10.53 17.81
C LYS A 61 -32.79 -9.95 18.01
N SER A 62 -32.28 -9.22 17.00
CA SER A 62 -30.94 -8.63 17.05
C SER A 62 -30.81 -7.59 18.17
N PHE A 63 -31.86 -6.81 18.41
CA PHE A 63 -31.91 -5.77 19.44
C PHE A 63 -32.00 -6.38 20.84
N HIS A 64 -32.89 -7.36 21.03
CA HIS A 64 -33.05 -8.08 22.29
C HIS A 64 -31.75 -8.78 22.72
N THR A 65 -31.00 -9.36 21.77
CA THR A 65 -29.66 -9.92 22.05
C THR A 65 -28.68 -8.84 22.53
N ALA A 66 -28.72 -7.62 21.99
CA ALA A 66 -27.86 -6.52 22.47
C ALA A 66 -28.16 -6.16 23.92
N CYS A 67 -29.43 -6.00 24.28
CA CYS A 67 -29.84 -5.67 25.65
C CYS A 67 -29.37 -6.75 26.63
N LYS A 68 -29.49 -8.04 26.28
CA LYS A 68 -28.96 -9.17 27.08
C LYS A 68 -27.46 -9.16 27.27
N THR A 69 -26.71 -8.69 26.27
CA THR A 69 -25.24 -8.58 26.38
C THR A 69 -24.78 -7.32 27.12
N HIS A 70 -25.63 -6.30 27.25
CA HIS A 70 -25.30 -5.04 27.88
C HIS A 70 -25.13 -5.17 29.40
N GLY A 71 -26.02 -5.91 30.08
CA GLY A 71 -25.96 -6.13 31.53
C GLY A 71 -24.74 -6.93 32.01
N LYS A 72 -24.12 -7.75 31.15
CA LYS A 72 -22.94 -8.56 31.51
C LYS A 72 -21.62 -7.78 31.57
N LYS A 73 -21.61 -6.52 31.12
CA LYS A 73 -20.40 -5.67 31.08
C LYS A 73 -20.26 -4.71 32.27
N ALA A 74 -21.33 -4.45 33.02
CA ALA A 74 -21.35 -3.42 34.06
C ALA A 74 -20.93 -3.91 35.48
N THR A 75 -20.96 -5.21 35.77
CA THR A 75 -20.74 -5.77 37.12
C THR A 75 -19.32 -6.25 37.41
N LYS A 76 -18.27 -5.57 36.92
CA LYS A 76 -16.88 -5.99 37.23
C LYS A 76 -15.94 -4.87 37.68
N ARG A 77 -16.06 -4.50 38.96
CA ARG A 77 -15.05 -4.03 39.96
C ARG A 77 -15.79 -4.13 41.32
N ALA A 78 -15.32 -4.71 42.42
CA ALA A 78 -13.99 -4.90 42.98
C ALA A 78 -13.90 -6.17 43.89
N ALA A 79 -12.68 -6.47 44.35
CA ALA A 79 -12.26 -7.35 45.46
C ALA A 79 -11.92 -8.84 45.19
N GLU A 80 -10.67 -9.13 45.57
CA GLU A 80 -10.02 -10.32 46.12
C GLU A 80 -9.72 -11.57 45.27
N GLU A 81 -8.46 -12.01 45.43
CA GLU A 81 -7.81 -13.15 44.81
C GLU A 81 -8.46 -14.48 45.20
N SER A 82 -8.73 -15.33 44.22
CA SER A 82 -8.55 -16.77 44.37
C SER A 82 -8.38 -17.44 43.01
N THR A 83 -7.68 -18.57 43.05
CA THR A 83 -6.88 -19.18 42.00
C THR A 83 -7.71 -20.09 41.08
N SER A 84 -7.64 -19.89 39.76
CA SER A 84 -7.58 -20.95 38.73
C SER A 84 -7.68 -20.37 37.29
N PRO A 85 -6.84 -20.83 36.33
CA PRO A 85 -6.72 -20.17 35.03
C PRO A 85 -7.64 -20.83 34.00
N THR A 86 -8.63 -20.09 33.48
CA THR A 86 -9.22 -20.38 32.17
C THR A 86 -8.61 -19.44 31.14
N SER A 87 -7.97 -20.05 30.14
CA SER A 87 -7.17 -19.41 29.10
C SER A 87 -7.92 -18.30 28.36
N LYS A 88 -7.65 -17.04 28.72
CA LYS A 88 -7.97 -15.91 27.85
C LYS A 88 -6.89 -15.78 26.79
N LYS A 89 -7.31 -15.89 25.52
CA LYS A 89 -6.49 -15.52 24.36
C LYS A 89 -5.92 -14.12 24.59
N PRO A 90 -4.62 -13.88 24.32
CA PRO A 90 -4.08 -12.53 24.41
C PRO A 90 -4.84 -11.64 23.42
N ARG A 91 -5.40 -10.56 23.95
CA ARG A 91 -6.09 -9.52 23.18
C ARG A 91 -5.02 -8.80 22.36
N LEU A 92 -4.97 -9.14 21.08
CA LEU A 92 -4.16 -8.45 20.08
C LEU A 92 -4.56 -6.96 20.02
N GLU A 93 -3.55 -6.14 19.77
CA GLU A 93 -3.57 -4.75 19.30
C GLU A 93 -4.85 -4.34 18.54
N PRO A 94 -5.27 -3.07 18.64
CA PRO A 94 -6.50 -2.58 18.01
C PRO A 94 -6.59 -2.94 16.52
N HIS A 95 -7.84 -3.15 16.08
CA HIS A 95 -8.22 -3.71 14.80
C HIS A 95 -7.42 -3.12 13.62
N LYS A 96 -6.93 -3.99 12.73
CA LYS A 96 -6.20 -3.79 11.45
C LYS A 96 -6.65 -2.61 10.54
N ARG A 97 -7.75 -1.91 10.84
CA ARG A 97 -8.35 -0.82 10.06
C ARG A 97 -8.33 0.56 10.74
N ASP A 98 -8.01 0.66 12.03
CA ASP A 98 -8.30 1.87 12.84
C ASP A 98 -7.08 2.65 13.35
N LEU A 99 -5.85 2.26 13.02
CA LEU A 99 -4.68 3.10 13.29
C LEU A 99 -4.71 4.32 12.36
N ASP A 100 -4.99 5.49 12.92
CA ASP A 100 -4.82 6.78 12.28
C ASP A 100 -3.37 7.22 12.46
N TYR A 101 -2.57 7.13 11.40
CA TYR A 101 -1.17 7.60 11.44
C TYR A 101 -1.06 9.09 11.78
N SER A 102 -2.14 9.86 11.65
CA SER A 102 -2.19 11.27 11.99
C SER A 102 -2.28 11.52 13.51
N SER A 103 -2.62 10.49 14.30
CA SER A 103 -2.78 10.61 15.75
C SER A 103 -1.55 10.18 16.55
N MET A 104 -0.48 9.71 15.90
CA MET A 104 0.78 9.30 16.54
C MET A 104 1.92 10.19 16.05
N SER A 105 2.93 10.41 16.90
CA SER A 105 4.16 11.05 16.42
C SER A 105 4.89 10.14 15.43
N ALA A 106 5.71 10.74 14.57
CA ALA A 106 6.52 9.97 13.61
C ALA A 106 7.43 8.97 14.33
N GLU A 107 8.07 9.37 15.42
CA GLU A 107 8.98 8.54 16.22
C GLU A 107 8.26 7.38 16.92
N GLU A 108 7.09 7.64 17.51
CA GLU A 108 6.28 6.59 18.15
C GLU A 108 5.84 5.53 17.15
N LEU A 109 5.41 5.95 15.96
CA LEU A 109 5.02 5.04 14.89
C LEU A 109 6.19 4.15 14.47
N GLU A 110 7.36 4.73 14.18
CA GLU A 110 8.51 3.95 13.72
C GLU A 110 9.09 3.05 14.82
N SER A 111 9.06 3.49 16.07
CA SER A 111 9.43 2.68 17.24
C SER A 111 8.51 1.46 17.39
N SER A 112 7.19 1.65 17.25
CA SER A 112 6.20 0.55 17.30
C SER A 112 6.40 -0.50 16.19
N LEU A 113 7.00 -0.08 15.07
CA LEU A 113 7.23 -0.91 13.89
C LEU A 113 8.64 -1.52 13.84
N SER A 114 9.46 -1.31 14.86
CA SER A 114 10.79 -1.90 14.99
C SER A 114 10.75 -3.44 14.95
N LEU A 115 11.81 -4.02 14.40
CA LEU A 115 12.02 -5.47 14.26
C LEU A 115 13.21 -5.91 15.13
N PRO A 116 13.19 -7.13 15.68
CA PRO A 116 14.32 -7.66 16.44
C PRO A 116 15.57 -7.79 15.57
N LEU A 117 16.75 -7.63 16.17
CA LEU A 117 18.04 -7.74 15.49
C LEU A 117 19.05 -8.47 16.38
N VAL A 118 19.72 -9.47 15.83
CA VAL A 118 20.80 -10.21 16.49
C VAL A 118 21.96 -10.34 15.51
N GLU A 119 23.11 -9.71 15.78
CA GLU A 119 24.28 -9.69 14.89
C GLU A 119 25.39 -10.68 15.31
N ASP A 120 25.15 -11.52 16.31
CA ASP A 120 26.10 -12.56 16.74
C ASP A 120 26.27 -13.64 15.65
N GLU A 121 27.43 -13.62 14.98
CA GLU A 121 27.74 -14.50 13.86
C GLU A 121 27.72 -15.98 14.22
N GLU A 122 28.16 -16.34 15.42
CA GLU A 122 28.20 -17.74 15.84
C GLU A 122 26.78 -18.30 16.02
N ALA A 123 25.92 -17.55 16.72
CA ALA A 123 24.53 -17.91 16.89
C ALA A 123 23.80 -17.96 15.55
N ILE A 124 24.05 -17.02 14.65
CA ILE A 124 23.47 -17.01 13.31
C ILE A 124 23.90 -18.28 12.55
N ARG A 125 25.21 -18.57 12.48
CA ARG A 125 25.73 -19.70 11.68
C ARG A 125 25.20 -21.06 12.15
N LYS A 126 24.96 -21.23 13.45
CA LYS A 126 24.41 -22.46 14.05
C LYS A 126 22.89 -22.63 13.86
N THR A 127 22.20 -21.61 13.35
CA THR A 127 20.73 -21.59 13.26
C THR A 127 20.21 -22.07 11.91
N THR A 128 19.28 -23.04 11.95
CA THR A 128 18.48 -23.46 10.79
C THR A 128 16.99 -23.20 11.05
N LEU A 129 16.37 -22.43 10.17
CA LEU A 129 14.98 -22.02 10.25
C LEU A 129 14.08 -22.86 9.36
N VAL A 130 12.80 -22.89 9.68
CA VAL A 130 11.73 -23.44 8.82
C VAL A 130 10.78 -22.31 8.46
N THR A 131 10.68 -21.99 7.17
CA THR A 131 9.89 -20.86 6.69
C THR A 131 9.37 -21.05 5.26
N ASN A 132 8.40 -20.23 4.88
CA ASN A 132 7.90 -20.13 3.51
C ASN A 132 8.78 -19.18 2.68
N ARG A 133 8.69 -19.26 1.35
CA ARG A 133 9.42 -18.36 0.45
C ARG A 133 9.00 -16.88 0.59
N ALA A 134 7.70 -16.60 0.75
CA ALA A 134 7.17 -15.24 0.83
C ALA A 134 7.70 -14.39 2.02
N PRO A 135 7.68 -14.86 3.28
CA PRO A 135 8.23 -14.10 4.40
C PRO A 135 9.75 -13.94 4.29
N LEU A 136 10.46 -14.88 3.66
CA LEU A 136 11.89 -14.71 3.37
C LEU A 136 12.14 -13.58 2.37
N VAL A 137 11.35 -13.49 1.27
CA VAL A 137 11.43 -12.34 0.34
C VAL A 137 11.18 -11.03 1.08
N LEU A 138 10.19 -11.01 1.98
CA LEU A 138 9.87 -9.83 2.79
C LEU A 138 11.08 -9.38 3.64
N ALA A 139 11.73 -10.31 4.32
CA ALA A 139 12.92 -10.03 5.14
C ALA A 139 14.08 -9.50 4.27
N PHE A 140 14.32 -10.11 3.11
CA PHE A 140 15.32 -9.65 2.14
C PHE A 140 15.04 -8.22 1.67
N ALA A 141 13.79 -7.90 1.34
CA ALA A 141 13.38 -6.58 0.84
C ALA A 141 13.55 -5.50 1.92
N VAL A 142 13.08 -5.77 3.15
CA VAL A 142 13.13 -4.81 4.26
C VAL A 142 14.56 -4.45 4.62
N GLU A 143 15.46 -5.44 4.70
CA GLU A 143 16.88 -5.18 4.99
C GLU A 143 17.61 -4.57 3.80
N LEU A 144 17.30 -4.97 2.56
CA LEU A 144 17.90 -4.36 1.36
C LEU A 144 17.60 -2.86 1.28
N LEU A 145 16.34 -2.49 1.50
CA LEU A 145 15.87 -1.11 1.43
C LEU A 145 16.60 -0.19 2.42
N ARG A 146 17.14 -0.74 3.51
CA ARG A 146 17.98 0.05 4.42
C ARG A 146 19.26 0.58 3.75
N PHE A 147 19.83 -0.18 2.83
CA PHE A 147 21.08 0.16 2.15
C PHE A 147 20.82 0.88 0.82
N THR A 148 19.79 0.48 0.09
CA THR A 148 19.46 1.10 -1.20
C THR A 148 18.69 2.41 -1.03
N MET A 149 17.83 2.51 -0.01
CA MET A 149 16.94 3.64 0.26
C MET A 149 16.96 4.02 1.76
N PRO A 150 18.11 4.45 2.31
CA PRO A 150 18.28 4.72 3.75
C PRO A 150 17.29 5.77 4.29
N GLU A 151 16.86 6.71 3.45
CA GLU A 151 15.87 7.73 3.75
C GLU A 151 14.48 7.17 4.10
N GLN A 152 14.20 5.92 3.71
CA GLN A 152 12.93 5.28 3.99
C GLN A 152 12.88 4.82 5.44
N PRO A 153 11.91 5.26 6.25
CA PRO A 153 11.74 4.78 7.62
C PRO A 153 11.29 3.30 7.66
N PRO A 154 11.40 2.62 8.82
CA PRO A 154 10.97 1.22 8.98
C PRO A 154 9.58 0.90 8.41
N SER A 155 8.59 1.77 8.64
CA SER A 155 7.25 1.65 8.09
C SER A 155 7.21 1.63 6.56
N SER A 156 8.00 2.49 5.92
CA SER A 156 8.07 2.59 4.46
C SER A 156 8.76 1.34 3.89
N ARG A 157 9.83 0.87 4.55
CA ARG A 157 10.51 -0.38 4.15
C ARG A 157 9.59 -1.60 4.23
N LEU A 158 8.80 -1.71 5.31
CA LEU A 158 7.80 -2.76 5.50
C LEU A 158 6.69 -2.71 4.44
N SER A 159 6.21 -1.51 4.12
CA SER A 159 5.18 -1.30 3.08
C SER A 159 5.67 -1.66 1.69
N LEU A 160 6.84 -1.14 1.30
CA LEU A 160 7.48 -1.44 0.02
C LEU A 160 7.81 -2.93 -0.10
N GLY A 161 8.35 -3.54 0.95
CA GLY A 161 8.63 -4.98 0.99
C GLY A 161 7.37 -5.83 0.82
N GLN A 162 6.25 -5.44 1.46
CA GLN A 162 4.97 -6.12 1.27
C GLN A 162 4.43 -5.99 -0.15
N ALA A 163 4.64 -4.83 -0.80
CA ALA A 163 4.27 -4.63 -2.18
C ALA A 163 5.04 -5.59 -3.12
N VAL A 164 6.35 -5.76 -2.90
CA VAL A 164 7.17 -6.73 -3.64
C VAL A 164 6.65 -8.16 -3.46
N VAL A 165 6.37 -8.56 -2.22
CA VAL A 165 5.86 -9.90 -1.91
C VAL A 165 4.51 -10.14 -2.57
N SER A 166 3.60 -9.16 -2.52
CA SER A 166 2.27 -9.27 -3.10
C SER A 166 2.34 -9.38 -4.62
N ALA A 167 3.16 -8.55 -5.27
CA ALA A 167 3.40 -8.61 -6.71
C ALA A 167 4.01 -9.93 -7.17
N ASN A 168 5.01 -10.45 -6.43
CA ASN A 168 5.67 -11.72 -6.73
C ASN A 168 4.76 -12.93 -6.50
N SER A 169 3.99 -12.91 -5.40
CA SER A 169 3.00 -13.94 -5.08
C SER A 169 1.98 -14.04 -6.21
N ARG A 170 1.37 -12.93 -6.63
CA ARG A 170 0.36 -12.90 -7.69
C ARG A 170 0.89 -13.38 -9.03
N SER A 171 2.04 -12.84 -9.45
CA SER A 171 2.74 -13.28 -10.68
C SER A 171 2.97 -14.79 -10.65
N LYS A 172 3.33 -15.34 -9.49
CA LYS A 172 3.54 -16.77 -9.31
C LYS A 172 2.23 -17.56 -9.31
N ALA A 173 1.18 -17.12 -8.60
CA ALA A 173 -0.13 -17.76 -8.55
C ALA A 173 -0.77 -17.90 -9.94
N ILE A 174 -0.64 -16.85 -10.77
CA ILE A 174 -1.06 -16.87 -12.18
C ILE A 174 -0.22 -17.88 -12.97
N SER A 175 1.12 -17.85 -12.82
CA SER A 175 2.01 -18.76 -13.58
C SER A 175 1.78 -20.25 -13.30
N ILE A 176 1.32 -20.59 -12.09
CA ILE A 176 1.05 -21.99 -11.68
C ILE A 176 -0.43 -22.36 -11.80
N GLY A 177 -1.27 -21.45 -12.32
CA GLY A 177 -2.69 -21.70 -12.56
C GLY A 177 -3.58 -21.73 -11.32
N ILE A 178 -3.13 -21.21 -10.17
CA ILE A 178 -3.97 -21.05 -8.98
C ILE A 178 -4.94 -19.88 -9.16
N GLU A 179 -4.45 -18.78 -9.72
CA GLU A 179 -5.25 -17.59 -10.03
C GLU A 179 -5.38 -17.43 -11.55
N LYS A 180 -6.54 -16.96 -12.01
CA LYS A 180 -6.74 -16.59 -13.41
C LYS A 180 -6.25 -15.16 -13.62
N ALA A 181 -5.62 -14.89 -14.75
CA ALA A 181 -5.32 -13.52 -15.16
C ALA A 181 -6.62 -12.69 -15.19
N PRO A 182 -6.63 -11.45 -14.67
CA PRO A 182 -7.83 -10.63 -14.68
C PRO A 182 -8.31 -10.37 -16.13
N PRO A 183 -9.62 -10.37 -16.38
CA PRO A 183 -10.16 -9.98 -17.68
C PRO A 183 -9.83 -8.50 -17.94
N GLY A 184 -8.92 -8.23 -18.89
CA GLY A 184 -8.41 -6.88 -19.19
C GLY A 184 -6.94 -6.64 -18.85
N GLY A 185 -6.21 -7.64 -18.31
CA GLY A 185 -4.81 -7.53 -17.89
C GLY A 185 -4.65 -7.15 -16.41
N GLU A 186 -3.42 -7.03 -15.92
CA GLU A 186 -3.16 -6.54 -14.54
C GLU A 186 -3.83 -5.16 -14.33
N GLU A 187 -4.47 -4.96 -13.18
CA GLU A 187 -5.16 -3.72 -12.80
C GLU A 187 -4.19 -2.54 -13.00
N GLN A 188 -4.46 -1.71 -14.02
CA GLN A 188 -3.50 -0.75 -14.53
C GLN A 188 -3.31 0.38 -13.51
N VAL A 189 -2.17 0.34 -12.84
CA VAL A 189 -1.61 1.50 -12.15
C VAL A 189 -1.71 2.71 -13.11
N PRO A 190 -2.28 3.85 -12.70
CA PRO A 190 -2.47 5.00 -13.57
C PRO A 190 -1.17 5.38 -14.30
N GLU A 191 -1.26 5.69 -15.60
CA GLU A 191 -0.08 6.10 -16.39
C GLU A 191 0.54 7.36 -15.76
N GLY A 192 1.83 7.30 -15.45
CA GLY A 192 2.55 8.39 -14.74
C GLY A 192 2.61 8.23 -13.21
N GLN A 193 2.05 7.17 -12.61
CA GLN A 193 2.29 6.85 -11.21
C GLN A 193 3.80 6.63 -10.97
N PRO A 194 4.40 7.28 -9.97
CA PRO A 194 5.78 7.02 -9.59
C PRO A 194 5.98 5.55 -9.21
N LYS A 195 7.09 4.96 -9.69
CA LYS A 195 7.50 3.61 -9.35
C LYS A 195 8.92 3.61 -8.80
N VAL A 196 9.19 2.68 -7.89
CA VAL A 196 10.55 2.40 -7.40
C VAL A 196 10.89 0.95 -7.66
N ARG A 197 12.18 0.66 -7.88
CA ARG A 197 12.65 -0.71 -8.08
C ARG A 197 13.12 -1.29 -6.75
N VAL A 198 12.61 -2.46 -6.40
CA VAL A 198 13.00 -3.21 -5.20
C VAL A 198 13.07 -4.69 -5.55
N LEU A 199 14.21 -5.33 -5.31
CA LEU A 199 14.49 -6.72 -5.68
C LEU A 199 14.17 -7.01 -7.16
N GLY A 200 14.56 -6.10 -8.05
CA GLY A 200 14.31 -6.22 -9.49
C GLY A 200 12.86 -6.02 -9.94
N ARG A 201 11.91 -5.72 -9.03
CA ARG A 201 10.51 -5.46 -9.36
C ARG A 201 10.18 -3.98 -9.26
N GLU A 202 9.43 -3.46 -10.23
CA GLU A 202 8.90 -2.09 -10.19
C GLU A 202 7.61 -2.05 -9.37
N ILE A 203 7.62 -1.24 -8.30
CA ILE A 203 6.54 -1.10 -7.35
C ILE A 203 5.94 0.30 -7.48
N PRO A 204 4.62 0.42 -7.69
CA PRO A 204 3.94 1.72 -7.66
C PRO A 204 3.97 2.28 -6.23
N VAL A 205 4.30 3.56 -6.09
CA VAL A 205 4.45 4.19 -4.77
C VAL A 205 3.62 5.44 -4.60
N LEU A 206 3.28 5.75 -3.36
CA LEU A 206 2.63 6.98 -2.93
C LEU A 206 3.54 7.73 -1.98
N LYS A 207 3.75 9.02 -2.23
CA LYS A 207 4.54 9.90 -1.37
C LYS A 207 3.85 10.19 -0.04
N ARG A 208 4.63 10.33 1.01
CA ARG A 208 4.20 10.77 2.34
C ARG A 208 4.55 12.25 2.53
N SER A 209 3.67 13.13 2.06
CA SER A 209 3.86 14.58 2.20
C SER A 209 3.99 15.00 3.67
N GLY A 210 4.99 15.82 3.99
CA GLY A 210 5.18 16.36 5.35
C GLY A 210 5.78 15.38 6.36
N TYR A 211 6.29 14.22 5.93
CA TYR A 211 6.92 13.24 6.82
C TYR A 211 8.45 13.36 6.75
N SER A 212 9.09 13.79 7.85
CA SER A 212 10.56 13.87 7.96
C SER A 212 11.10 12.71 8.80
N TRP A 213 12.01 11.92 8.21
CA TRP A 213 12.75 10.86 8.89
C TRP A 213 14.25 11.14 8.78
N LYS A 214 14.98 11.02 9.90
CA LYS A 214 16.44 11.00 9.92
C LYS A 214 16.89 9.58 10.22
N SER A 215 17.71 8.99 9.36
CA SER A 215 18.27 7.67 9.61
C SER A 215 19.37 7.76 10.66
N ASP A 216 19.19 7.11 11.82
CA ASP A 216 20.19 7.02 12.91
C ASP A 216 21.47 6.23 12.55
N GLN A 217 21.81 6.04 11.28
CA GLN A 217 23.03 5.32 10.86
C GLN A 217 23.63 5.96 9.62
N LEU A 218 24.48 6.97 9.87
CA LEU A 218 25.80 7.24 9.28
C LEU A 218 26.30 8.58 9.87
N GLU A 219 26.60 8.59 11.17
CA GLU A 219 27.53 9.58 11.73
C GLU A 219 28.95 9.10 11.38
N ASP A 220 29.50 9.60 10.28
CA ASP A 220 30.95 9.67 10.09
C ASP A 220 31.32 11.16 10.03
N GLU A 221 32.00 11.61 11.09
CA GLU A 221 32.90 12.76 11.18
C GLU A 221 32.46 14.08 10.52
N ALA A 222 31.81 14.91 11.33
CA ALA A 222 31.79 16.36 11.11
C ALA A 222 33.20 16.94 11.32
N THR A 223 33.87 17.31 10.24
CA THR A 223 34.80 18.47 10.26
C THR A 223 34.40 19.44 9.15
N GLY A 224 34.14 20.68 9.56
CA GLY A 224 33.36 21.63 8.79
C GLY A 224 34.04 22.21 7.56
N SER A 225 33.22 22.61 6.61
CA SER A 225 33.39 23.88 5.89
C SER A 225 32.06 24.34 5.31
N THR A 226 31.84 25.64 5.50
CA THR A 226 30.75 26.53 5.13
C THR A 226 30.07 26.33 3.77
N GLU A 227 28.76 26.58 3.77
CA GLU A 227 27.85 26.67 2.63
C GLU A 227 28.30 27.66 1.54
N GLY A 228 28.05 27.29 0.29
CA GLY A 228 27.90 28.19 -0.85
C GLY A 228 26.86 27.60 -1.82
N PRO A 229 25.98 28.41 -2.45
CA PRO A 229 24.88 27.88 -3.25
C PRO A 229 25.40 27.44 -4.62
N SER A 230 25.59 26.14 -4.82
CA SER A 230 25.91 25.58 -6.13
C SER A 230 24.64 25.36 -6.96
N LYS A 231 24.64 25.97 -8.15
CA LYS A 231 23.68 25.76 -9.24
C LYS A 231 23.47 24.26 -9.50
N PRO A 232 22.26 23.83 -9.91
CA PRO A 232 22.08 22.46 -10.39
C PRO A 232 22.80 22.31 -11.73
N GLU A 233 23.93 21.62 -11.69
CA GLU A 233 24.60 21.11 -12.89
C GLU A 233 23.77 19.97 -13.50
N SER A 234 23.63 20.08 -14.82
CA SER A 234 22.98 19.15 -15.73
C SER A 234 23.57 17.75 -15.65
N SER A 235 22.75 16.77 -15.26
CA SER A 235 23.07 15.35 -15.43
C SER A 235 22.05 14.68 -16.37
N SER A 236 22.59 14.24 -17.51
CA SER A 236 22.14 13.18 -18.42
C SER A 236 20.64 12.97 -18.63
N SER A 237 20.22 13.37 -19.84
CA SER A 237 18.98 13.06 -20.55
C SER A 237 18.62 11.57 -20.54
N GLY A 238 17.84 11.13 -19.55
CA GLY A 238 16.88 10.05 -19.75
C GLY A 238 15.63 10.63 -20.40
N GLU A 239 15.18 10.08 -21.51
CA GLU A 239 13.97 10.50 -22.25
C GLU A 239 12.78 10.68 -21.30
N GLN A 240 12.49 11.92 -20.94
CA GLN A 240 11.29 12.23 -20.19
C GLN A 240 10.11 12.11 -21.14
N LYS A 241 9.27 11.09 -20.94
CA LYS A 241 7.99 10.97 -21.66
C LYS A 241 7.22 12.30 -21.56
N ALA A 242 7.09 12.99 -22.69
CA ALA A 242 6.48 14.31 -22.78
C ALA A 242 4.98 14.27 -22.43
N TRP A 243 4.35 13.12 -22.64
CA TRP A 243 2.92 12.88 -22.53
C TRP A 243 2.55 11.99 -21.32
N VAL A 244 1.44 12.32 -20.68
CA VAL A 244 0.77 11.50 -19.67
C VAL A 244 -0.63 11.16 -20.17
N ALA A 245 -1.02 9.90 -20.18
CA ALA A 245 -2.35 9.48 -20.63
C ALA A 245 -3.33 9.24 -19.46
N SER A 246 -4.62 9.30 -19.77
CA SER A 246 -5.70 8.81 -18.90
C SER A 246 -5.85 7.29 -19.01
N GLN A 247 -6.63 6.71 -18.10
CA GLN A 247 -7.21 5.39 -18.34
C GLN A 247 -8.08 5.39 -19.61
N ARG A 248 -8.13 4.24 -20.29
CA ARG A 248 -9.00 4.03 -21.45
C ARG A 248 -10.42 3.73 -20.97
N LEU A 249 -11.38 4.58 -21.32
CA LEU A 249 -12.80 4.36 -21.00
C LEU A 249 -13.53 3.82 -22.22
N THR A 250 -14.23 2.70 -22.06
CA THR A 250 -15.03 2.10 -23.14
C THR A 250 -16.50 2.02 -22.75
N SER A 251 -17.38 2.53 -23.61
CA SER A 251 -18.83 2.48 -23.44
C SER A 251 -19.50 2.26 -24.79
N ARG A 252 -20.40 1.27 -24.88
CA ARG A 252 -21.15 0.90 -26.10
C ARG A 252 -20.24 0.87 -27.34
N ALA A 253 -19.15 0.10 -27.25
CA ALA A 253 -18.11 -0.08 -28.27
C ALA A 253 -17.31 1.19 -28.68
N SER A 254 -17.62 2.37 -28.13
CA SER A 254 -16.76 3.55 -28.29
C SER A 254 -15.70 3.59 -27.19
N THR A 255 -14.46 3.87 -27.54
CA THR A 255 -13.33 3.96 -26.60
C THR A 255 -12.74 5.36 -26.61
N PHE A 256 -12.37 5.86 -25.44
CA PHE A 256 -11.82 7.20 -25.21
C PHE A 256 -10.50 7.12 -24.45
N VAL A 257 -9.55 7.96 -24.80
CA VAL A 257 -8.31 8.20 -24.04
C VAL A 257 -7.88 9.64 -24.21
N ALA A 258 -7.41 10.29 -23.14
CA ALA A 258 -6.83 11.62 -23.21
C ALA A 258 -5.34 11.56 -22.93
N HIS A 259 -4.57 12.42 -23.60
CA HIS A 259 -3.15 12.62 -23.39
C HIS A 259 -2.89 14.08 -23.05
N ALA A 260 -2.11 14.36 -22.02
CA ALA A 260 -1.73 15.71 -21.62
C ALA A 260 -0.20 15.88 -21.65
N ALA A 261 0.26 16.98 -22.23
CA ALA A 261 1.67 17.37 -22.27
C ALA A 261 1.87 18.82 -21.80
N SER A 262 3.07 19.09 -21.27
CA SER A 262 3.48 20.47 -20.97
C SER A 262 3.75 21.24 -22.25
N LEU A 263 3.28 22.48 -22.29
CA LEU A 263 3.42 23.35 -23.45
C LEU A 263 3.79 24.75 -22.98
N SER A 264 4.99 25.22 -23.32
CA SER A 264 5.45 26.58 -23.00
C SER A 264 5.12 27.59 -24.10
N SER A 265 4.94 27.14 -25.34
CA SER A 265 4.59 27.98 -26.49
C SER A 265 3.66 27.21 -27.43
N PRO A 266 2.64 27.85 -28.02
CA PRO A 266 1.76 27.24 -29.02
C PRO A 266 2.49 26.63 -30.21
N SER A 267 3.67 27.17 -30.56
CA SER A 267 4.50 26.68 -31.68
C SER A 267 4.96 25.23 -31.51
N LEU A 268 5.15 24.77 -30.27
CA LEU A 268 5.60 23.41 -29.96
C LEU A 268 4.52 22.35 -30.19
N ARG A 269 3.24 22.76 -30.33
CA ARG A 269 2.10 21.84 -30.50
C ARG A 269 2.31 20.86 -31.65
N THR A 270 2.71 21.35 -32.82
CA THR A 270 2.85 20.50 -34.03
C THR A 270 3.91 19.42 -33.82
N GLY A 271 5.06 19.77 -33.24
CA GLY A 271 6.11 18.80 -32.91
C GLY A 271 5.68 17.79 -31.85
N LEU A 272 5.03 18.25 -30.78
CA LEU A 272 4.51 17.38 -29.72
C LEU A 272 3.44 16.40 -30.25
N MET A 273 2.54 16.86 -31.12
CA MET A 273 1.51 16.03 -31.74
C MET A 273 2.13 14.97 -32.64
N SER A 274 3.09 15.35 -33.50
CA SER A 274 3.81 14.40 -34.36
C SER A 274 4.55 13.34 -33.53
N GLY A 275 5.19 13.76 -32.44
CA GLY A 275 5.84 12.83 -31.50
C GLY A 275 4.84 11.89 -30.83
N LEU A 276 3.66 12.37 -30.42
CA LEU A 276 2.61 11.53 -29.84
C LEU A 276 2.14 10.44 -30.79
N MET A 277 1.90 10.78 -32.07
CA MET A 277 1.46 9.80 -33.07
C MET A 277 2.58 8.80 -33.39
N THR A 278 3.84 9.23 -33.38
CA THR A 278 4.99 8.33 -33.58
C THR A 278 5.16 7.36 -32.41
N ASP A 279 5.03 7.85 -31.17
CA ASP A 279 5.14 7.05 -29.95
C ASP A 279 3.96 6.08 -29.78
N LYS A 280 2.78 6.47 -30.27
CA LYS A 280 1.53 5.72 -30.17
C LYS A 280 0.82 5.68 -31.53
N PRO A 281 1.30 4.84 -32.47
CA PRO A 281 0.75 4.78 -33.82
C PRO A 281 -0.71 4.31 -33.84
N GLU A 282 -1.20 3.65 -32.79
CA GLU A 282 -2.60 3.25 -32.70
C GLU A 282 -3.57 4.45 -32.67
N LEU A 283 -3.12 5.64 -32.25
CA LEU A 283 -3.95 6.85 -32.20
C LEU A 283 -4.35 7.32 -33.60
N GLU A 284 -3.53 7.05 -34.62
CA GLU A 284 -3.83 7.40 -36.01
C GLU A 284 -5.03 6.61 -36.57
N THR A 285 -5.33 5.44 -35.99
CA THR A 285 -6.48 4.62 -36.37
C THR A 285 -7.81 5.13 -35.78
N ALA A 286 -7.76 6.13 -34.91
CA ALA A 286 -8.93 6.64 -34.23
C ALA A 286 -9.85 7.43 -35.17
N THR A 287 -11.13 7.45 -34.83
CA THR A 287 -12.14 8.21 -35.58
C THR A 287 -11.94 9.71 -35.38
N HIS A 288 -11.53 10.12 -34.18
CA HIS A 288 -11.30 11.51 -33.82
C HIS A 288 -10.10 11.64 -32.87
N ASN A 289 -9.24 12.62 -33.13
CA ASN A 289 -8.12 13.09 -32.33
C ASN A 289 -8.24 14.60 -32.07
N ALA A 290 -9.27 14.97 -31.30
CA ALA A 290 -9.51 16.36 -30.93
C ALA A 290 -8.41 16.88 -29.98
N TRP A 291 -8.12 18.17 -30.02
CA TRP A 291 -7.15 18.76 -29.11
C TRP A 291 -7.52 20.16 -28.63
N ALA A 292 -6.98 20.53 -27.47
CA ALA A 292 -7.08 21.86 -26.91
C ALA A 292 -5.80 22.23 -26.17
N LEU A 293 -5.41 23.51 -26.24
CA LEU A 293 -4.26 24.04 -25.52
C LEU A 293 -4.59 25.35 -24.82
N ARG A 294 -3.94 25.56 -23.69
CA ARG A 294 -3.93 26.83 -22.95
C ARG A 294 -2.48 27.15 -22.60
N THR A 295 -1.98 28.34 -22.96
CA THR A 295 -0.59 28.78 -22.68
C THR A 295 -0.58 30.20 -22.14
N SER A 296 0.27 30.48 -21.15
CA SER A 296 0.45 31.84 -20.63
C SER A 296 1.37 32.66 -21.54
N TYR A 297 1.19 33.97 -21.55
CA TYR A 297 2.08 34.88 -22.26
C TYR A 297 3.23 35.33 -21.36
N GLY A 298 4.25 34.47 -21.19
CA GLY A 298 5.34 34.71 -20.24
C GLY A 298 4.80 34.91 -18.82
N ASN A 299 5.13 36.05 -18.20
CA ASN A 299 4.65 36.44 -16.86
C ASN A 299 3.33 37.23 -16.88
N SER A 300 2.69 37.39 -18.05
CA SER A 300 1.41 38.11 -18.17
C SER A 300 0.25 37.25 -17.65
N PRO A 301 -0.79 37.85 -17.05
CA PRO A 301 -2.03 37.16 -16.70
C PRO A 301 -2.84 36.72 -17.93
N LEU A 302 -2.46 37.12 -19.14
CA LEU A 302 -3.13 36.73 -20.37
C LEU A 302 -2.84 35.28 -20.74
N VAL A 303 -3.90 34.53 -21.04
CA VAL A 303 -3.85 33.13 -21.49
C VAL A 303 -4.29 33.06 -22.95
N GLN A 304 -3.45 32.48 -23.79
CA GLN A 304 -3.79 32.13 -25.16
C GLN A 304 -4.38 30.72 -25.21
N GLU A 305 -5.43 30.55 -26.00
CA GLU A 305 -6.16 29.30 -26.12
C GLU A 305 -6.41 28.96 -27.59
N ALA A 306 -6.31 27.68 -27.92
CA ALA A 306 -6.64 27.16 -29.24
C ALA A 306 -7.17 25.74 -29.12
N SER A 307 -8.04 25.32 -30.03
CA SER A 307 -8.57 23.96 -30.04
C SER A 307 -8.97 23.53 -31.46
N PHE A 308 -9.18 22.23 -31.61
CA PHE A 308 -9.60 21.58 -32.85
C PHE A 308 -10.47 20.37 -32.53
N ASP A 309 -11.60 20.27 -33.20
CA ASP A 309 -12.65 19.27 -32.92
C ASP A 309 -12.38 17.92 -33.60
N ASP A 310 -11.61 17.89 -34.69
CA ASP A 310 -11.36 16.72 -35.53
C ASP A 310 -12.63 15.92 -35.90
N GLY A 311 -13.69 16.62 -36.32
CA GLY A 311 -14.96 16.00 -36.71
C GLY A 311 -15.92 15.67 -35.54
N GLU A 312 -15.45 15.69 -34.29
CA GLU A 312 -16.30 15.58 -33.10
C GLU A 312 -16.84 16.98 -32.73
N SER A 313 -17.93 17.41 -33.37
CA SER A 313 -18.44 18.78 -33.26
C SER A 313 -18.62 19.26 -31.80
N GLY A 314 -17.97 20.37 -31.48
CA GLY A 314 -17.99 21.03 -30.16
C GLY A 314 -16.93 20.51 -29.17
N CYS A 315 -16.15 19.49 -29.53
CA CYS A 315 -15.21 18.85 -28.61
C CYS A 315 -14.07 19.77 -28.15
N GLY A 316 -13.45 20.52 -29.05
CA GLY A 316 -12.36 21.44 -28.74
C GLY A 316 -12.81 22.56 -27.79
N LYS A 317 -14.01 23.13 -27.99
CA LYS A 317 -14.59 24.12 -27.06
C LYS A 317 -14.87 23.51 -25.68
N PHE A 318 -15.40 22.29 -25.66
CA PHE A 318 -15.67 21.53 -24.44
C PHE A 318 -14.38 21.22 -23.65
N MET A 319 -13.31 20.83 -24.34
CA MET A 319 -11.99 20.60 -23.75
C MET A 319 -11.42 21.89 -23.14
N LEU A 320 -11.46 23.02 -23.86
CA LEU A 320 -11.03 24.31 -23.33
C LEU A 320 -11.81 24.70 -22.07
N GLN A 321 -13.13 24.54 -22.08
CA GLN A 321 -13.95 24.80 -20.90
C GLN A 321 -13.52 23.93 -19.71
N THR A 322 -13.31 22.63 -19.93
CA THR A 322 -12.85 21.71 -18.88
C THR A 322 -11.49 22.13 -18.31
N MET A 323 -10.56 22.55 -19.17
CA MET A 323 -9.24 23.03 -18.73
C MET A 323 -9.31 24.36 -17.98
N ARG A 324 -10.25 25.26 -18.32
CA ARG A 324 -10.52 26.50 -17.58
C ARG A 324 -11.08 26.22 -16.19
N GLU A 325 -12.07 25.32 -16.10
CA GLU A 325 -12.67 24.90 -14.83
C GLU A 325 -11.63 24.25 -13.89
N ALA A 326 -10.65 23.54 -14.45
CA ALA A 326 -9.53 22.97 -13.70
C ALA A 326 -8.37 23.95 -13.41
N ASP A 327 -8.47 25.20 -13.89
CA ASP A 327 -7.45 26.24 -13.85
C ASP A 327 -6.05 25.73 -14.28
N VAL A 328 -5.99 25.05 -15.43
CA VAL A 328 -4.74 24.51 -15.98
C VAL A 328 -4.26 25.33 -17.18
N THR A 329 -3.08 25.91 -17.08
CA THR A 329 -2.36 26.62 -18.16
C THR A 329 -1.08 25.88 -18.56
N ASN A 330 -0.40 26.35 -19.61
CA ASN A 330 0.83 25.78 -20.16
C ASN A 330 0.72 24.27 -20.46
N THR A 331 -0.39 23.88 -21.08
CA THR A 331 -0.77 22.48 -21.27
C THR A 331 -1.46 22.28 -22.60
N LEU A 332 -1.10 21.18 -23.27
CA LEU A 332 -1.78 20.63 -24.45
C LEU A 332 -2.49 19.35 -24.03
N VAL A 333 -3.77 19.20 -24.40
CA VAL A 333 -4.54 17.98 -24.21
C VAL A 333 -5.01 17.48 -25.57
N VAL A 334 -4.82 16.19 -25.83
CA VAL A 334 -5.30 15.46 -27.01
C VAL A 334 -6.28 14.41 -26.53
N LEU A 335 -7.50 14.42 -27.04
CA LEU A 335 -8.54 13.46 -26.72
C LEU A 335 -8.81 12.61 -27.95
N THR A 336 -8.52 11.32 -27.82
CA THR A 336 -8.69 10.33 -28.86
C THR A 336 -9.95 9.52 -28.62
N ARG A 337 -10.75 9.33 -29.67
CA ARG A 337 -11.97 8.53 -29.68
C ARG A 337 -11.98 7.55 -30.84
N TRP A 338 -12.20 6.28 -30.54
CA TRP A 338 -12.61 5.27 -31.52
C TRP A 338 -14.13 5.10 -31.45
N TYR A 339 -14.81 5.36 -32.56
CA TYR A 339 -16.27 5.22 -32.65
C TYR A 339 -16.67 3.76 -32.94
N GLY A 340 -17.48 3.19 -32.05
CA GLY A 340 -17.94 1.80 -32.18
C GLY A 340 -19.24 1.58 -32.94
N GLY A 341 -19.73 2.56 -33.70
CA GLY A 341 -20.98 2.44 -34.47
C GLY A 341 -22.27 2.78 -33.69
N ILE A 342 -22.18 3.10 -32.39
CA ILE A 342 -23.35 3.43 -31.55
C ILE A 342 -23.30 4.88 -31.10
N MET A 343 -24.34 5.66 -31.41
CA MET A 343 -24.45 7.05 -30.93
C MET A 343 -24.64 7.08 -29.41
N LEU A 344 -23.69 7.70 -28.71
CA LEU A 344 -23.71 7.82 -27.23
C LEU A 344 -24.56 8.99 -26.73
N GLY A 345 -24.91 9.94 -27.59
CA GLY A 345 -25.60 11.17 -27.18
C GLY A 345 -24.81 11.95 -26.12
N PRO A 346 -25.46 12.52 -25.09
CA PRO A 346 -24.80 13.30 -24.05
C PRO A 346 -23.77 12.53 -23.20
N ASP A 347 -23.88 11.20 -23.08
CA ASP A 347 -22.97 10.40 -22.23
C ASP A 347 -21.51 10.47 -22.71
N ARG A 348 -21.30 10.72 -24.02
CA ARG A 348 -19.94 10.93 -24.55
C ARG A 348 -19.22 12.06 -23.82
N TRP A 349 -19.91 13.14 -23.49
CA TRP A 349 -19.31 14.31 -22.83
C TRP A 349 -18.86 13.98 -21.41
N ARG A 350 -19.62 13.15 -20.68
CA ARG A 350 -19.24 12.67 -19.36
C ARG A 350 -17.94 11.87 -19.42
N LEU A 351 -17.84 10.91 -20.36
CA LEU A 351 -16.65 10.08 -20.55
C LEU A 351 -15.43 10.90 -20.98
N MET A 352 -15.61 11.84 -21.92
CA MET A 352 -14.55 12.74 -22.35
C MET A 352 -14.01 13.58 -21.18
N ARG A 353 -14.90 14.16 -20.35
CA ARG A 353 -14.51 14.91 -19.16
C ARG A 353 -13.70 14.07 -18.19
N GLU A 354 -14.13 12.83 -17.96
CA GLU A 354 -13.47 11.88 -17.07
C GLU A 354 -12.05 11.58 -17.56
N CYS A 355 -11.87 11.26 -18.85
CA CYS A 355 -10.55 11.07 -19.45
C CYS A 355 -9.67 12.33 -19.33
N ILE A 356 -10.20 13.52 -19.68
CA ILE A 356 -9.44 14.77 -19.63
C ILE A 356 -8.98 15.06 -18.20
N ASN A 357 -9.89 14.97 -17.22
CA ASN A 357 -9.57 15.22 -15.82
C ASN A 357 -8.54 14.22 -15.27
N ASP A 358 -8.66 12.94 -15.64
CA ASP A 358 -7.68 11.93 -15.25
C ASP A 358 -6.29 12.25 -15.83
N ALA A 359 -6.17 12.52 -17.13
CA ALA A 359 -4.90 12.90 -17.76
C ALA A 359 -4.29 14.18 -17.14
N LEU A 360 -5.10 15.21 -16.90
CA LEU A 360 -4.65 16.46 -16.26
C LEU A 360 -4.19 16.22 -14.82
N SER A 361 -4.93 15.41 -14.06
CA SER A 361 -4.56 15.07 -12.68
C SER A 361 -3.29 14.23 -12.61
N SER A 362 -3.11 13.27 -13.52
CA SER A 362 -1.93 12.42 -13.61
C SER A 362 -0.70 13.21 -14.04
N ARG A 363 -0.86 14.23 -14.89
CA ARG A 363 0.24 15.16 -15.21
C ARG A 363 0.71 15.97 -14.01
N ARG A 364 -0.20 16.42 -13.13
CA ARG A 364 0.17 17.10 -11.87
C ARG A 364 0.90 16.15 -10.90
N ARG A 365 0.76 14.84 -11.05
CA ARG A 365 1.42 13.80 -10.24
C ARG A 365 2.86 13.48 -10.68
N LYS A 366 3.51 14.27 -11.57
CA LYS A 366 4.97 14.18 -11.82
C LYS A 366 5.74 14.55 -10.55
N SER A 367 5.86 13.60 -9.64
CA SER A 367 6.54 13.77 -8.38
C SER A 367 7.98 13.30 -8.54
N THR A 368 8.94 14.22 -8.40
CA THR A 368 10.33 13.86 -8.15
C THR A 368 10.40 13.21 -6.77
N LEU A 369 10.70 11.90 -6.69
CA LEU A 369 10.89 11.18 -5.43
C LEU A 369 12.26 11.58 -4.83
N ALA A 370 12.37 12.82 -4.34
CA ALA A 370 13.61 13.37 -3.82
C ALA A 370 13.73 13.08 -2.32
N GLY A 371 14.03 11.82 -1.98
CA GLY A 371 14.34 11.42 -0.60
C GLY A 371 13.16 11.35 0.37
N GLU A 372 11.93 11.54 -0.10
CA GLU A 372 10.72 11.50 0.71
C GLU A 372 10.34 10.05 1.10
N ALA A 373 9.68 9.90 2.25
CA ALA A 373 9.17 8.61 2.69
C ALA A 373 8.01 8.12 1.80
N LEU A 374 7.96 6.83 1.50
CA LEU A 374 7.07 6.24 0.50
C LEU A 374 6.20 5.12 1.07
N TRP A 375 4.98 5.02 0.55
CA TRP A 375 4.12 3.86 0.69
C TRP A 375 4.11 3.03 -0.58
N GLY A 376 4.17 1.71 -0.46
CA GLY A 376 3.85 0.80 -1.57
C GLY A 376 2.34 0.82 -1.81
N LEU A 377 1.92 1.11 -3.04
CA LEU A 377 0.51 1.08 -3.41
C LEU A 377 0.01 -0.36 -3.53
N ASP A 378 -1.22 -0.58 -3.06
CA ASP A 378 -1.94 -1.84 -3.17
C ASP A 378 -3.12 -1.65 -4.14
N PRO A 379 -2.91 -1.82 -5.46
CA PRO A 379 -3.96 -1.54 -6.46
C PRO A 379 -5.21 -2.40 -6.28
N GLU A 380 -5.12 -3.56 -5.63
CA GLU A 380 -6.22 -4.52 -5.51
C GLU A 380 -7.16 -4.25 -4.33
N ASN A 381 -6.75 -3.41 -3.38
CA ASN A 381 -7.55 -3.15 -2.20
C ASN A 381 -8.70 -2.19 -2.51
N LYS A 382 -9.87 -2.77 -2.80
CA LYS A 382 -11.11 -2.05 -3.14
C LYS A 382 -11.73 -1.26 -1.96
N THR A 383 -11.10 -1.28 -0.79
CA THR A 383 -11.54 -0.53 0.41
C THR A 383 -10.38 0.29 0.99
N PRO A 384 -9.98 1.40 0.34
CA PRO A 384 -8.92 2.26 0.85
C PRO A 384 -9.32 2.83 2.23
N SER A 385 -8.32 3.04 3.08
CA SER A 385 -8.52 3.73 4.35
C SER A 385 -8.68 5.24 4.11
N LEU A 386 -9.40 5.93 4.99
CA LEU A 386 -9.64 7.38 4.92
C LEU A 386 -8.36 8.23 4.88
N THR A 387 -7.22 7.70 5.35
CA THR A 387 -5.96 8.44 5.50
C THR A 387 -5.13 8.55 4.21
N THR A 388 -5.44 7.78 3.18
CA THR A 388 -4.75 7.81 1.89
C THR A 388 -5.68 8.42 0.85
N VAL A 389 -5.18 9.34 0.02
CA VAL A 389 -5.91 10.12 -1.03
C VAL A 389 -6.62 9.20 -2.05
N GLY A 390 -7.65 8.47 -1.63
CA GLY A 390 -8.38 7.46 -2.43
C GLY A 390 -7.57 6.24 -2.88
N MET A 391 -6.24 6.22 -2.75
CA MET A 391 -5.37 5.15 -3.24
C MET A 391 -4.99 4.18 -2.12
N PRO A 392 -5.20 2.86 -2.28
CA PRO A 392 -4.90 1.91 -1.22
C PRO A 392 -3.39 1.68 -1.11
N ILE A 393 -2.90 1.46 0.12
CA ILE A 393 -1.50 1.18 0.41
C ILE A 393 -1.32 -0.18 1.10
N HIS A 394 -0.15 -0.78 0.93
CA HIS A 394 0.29 -1.90 1.74
C HIS A 394 0.68 -1.42 3.14
N ARG A 395 -0.18 -1.70 4.12
CA ARG A 395 0.05 -1.30 5.51
C ARG A 395 1.22 -2.06 6.17
N PRO A 396 2.13 -1.36 6.87
CA PRO A 396 3.34 -1.95 7.44
C PRO A 396 3.06 -2.93 8.58
N GLU A 397 1.99 -2.77 9.35
CA GLU A 397 1.69 -3.66 10.49
C GLU A 397 1.42 -5.09 10.03
N GLY A 398 0.81 -5.25 8.86
CA GLY A 398 0.56 -6.55 8.26
C GLY A 398 1.88 -7.27 7.93
N ALA A 399 2.80 -6.54 7.29
CA ALA A 399 4.13 -7.04 6.93
C ALA A 399 4.95 -7.38 8.18
N ARG A 400 4.97 -6.49 9.18
CA ARG A 400 5.66 -6.70 10.45
C ARG A 400 5.16 -7.95 11.17
N ASN A 401 3.85 -8.05 11.39
CA ASN A 401 3.25 -9.21 12.06
C ASN A 401 3.48 -10.51 11.28
N TYR A 402 3.58 -10.43 9.95
CA TYR A 402 3.91 -11.58 9.13
C TYR A 402 5.34 -12.05 9.38
N LEU A 403 6.32 -11.15 9.42
CA LEU A 403 7.70 -11.48 9.77
C LEU A 403 7.81 -12.10 11.17
N LEU A 404 7.23 -11.46 12.20
CA LEU A 404 7.30 -11.92 13.60
C LEU A 404 6.79 -13.35 13.82
N ARG A 405 5.94 -13.87 12.91
CA ARG A 405 5.28 -15.18 13.06
C ARG A 405 5.80 -16.25 12.12
N SER A 406 6.72 -15.94 11.20
CA SER A 406 7.02 -16.79 10.03
C SER A 406 8.25 -17.69 10.14
N PHE A 407 9.08 -17.56 11.18
CA PHE A 407 10.38 -18.23 11.25
C PHE A 407 10.47 -19.19 12.44
N GLY A 408 10.13 -20.46 12.22
CA GLY A 408 10.26 -21.50 13.23
C GLY A 408 11.66 -22.12 13.26
N THR A 409 12.01 -22.80 14.34
CA THR A 409 13.25 -23.61 14.43
C THR A 409 13.03 -24.97 13.76
N ALA A 410 14.04 -25.48 13.05
CA ALA A 410 14.00 -26.85 12.54
C ALA A 410 14.01 -27.87 13.70
N ALA A 411 13.11 -28.84 13.67
CA ALA A 411 13.17 -29.96 14.62
C ALA A 411 14.42 -30.79 14.31
N VAL A 412 15.16 -31.19 15.35
CA VAL A 412 16.28 -32.12 15.21
C VAL A 412 15.68 -33.49 14.87
N ASP A 413 16.07 -34.10 13.75
CA ASP A 413 15.65 -35.45 13.37
C ASP A 413 16.08 -36.44 14.47
N GLY A 414 15.14 -36.80 15.34
CA GLY A 414 15.37 -37.71 16.45
C GLY A 414 14.29 -37.65 17.53
N GLY A 415 13.16 -38.32 17.28
CA GLY A 415 12.35 -39.07 18.26
C GLY A 415 12.05 -38.50 19.66
N GLY A 416 12.14 -37.21 19.90
CA GLY A 416 11.87 -36.57 21.19
C GLY A 416 10.41 -36.14 21.28
N SER A 417 9.69 -36.65 22.28
CA SER A 417 8.34 -36.22 22.69
C SER A 417 8.16 -34.70 22.54
N GLU A 418 7.16 -34.28 21.75
CA GLU A 418 6.78 -32.87 21.63
C GLU A 418 6.32 -32.35 23.00
N THR A 419 7.26 -31.84 23.81
CA THR A 419 6.92 -31.13 25.03
C THR A 419 6.06 -29.95 24.64
N LYS A 420 4.82 -29.92 25.10
CA LYS A 420 3.81 -28.92 24.79
C LYS A 420 4.29 -27.52 25.22
N ARG A 421 4.98 -26.80 24.32
CA ARG A 421 5.49 -25.44 24.57
C ARG A 421 4.33 -24.45 24.66
N THR A 422 4.48 -23.42 25.49
CA THR A 422 3.48 -22.35 25.59
C THR A 422 3.46 -21.52 24.32
N LEU A 423 2.30 -20.94 23.97
CA LEU A 423 2.18 -20.06 22.80
C LEU A 423 3.12 -18.85 22.88
N THR A 424 3.38 -18.35 24.09
CA THR A 424 4.33 -17.26 24.35
C THR A 424 5.77 -17.71 24.01
N ALA A 425 6.21 -18.87 24.50
CA ALA A 425 7.55 -19.38 24.20
C ALA A 425 7.75 -19.60 22.70
N VAL A 426 6.75 -20.12 21.98
CA VAL A 426 6.81 -20.29 20.52
C VAL A 426 6.85 -18.95 19.79
N SER A 427 6.16 -17.94 20.30
CA SER A 427 6.21 -16.58 19.75
C SER A 427 7.60 -15.96 19.95
N ASP A 428 8.15 -16.05 21.16
CA ASP A 428 9.45 -15.47 21.50
C ASP A 428 10.58 -16.14 20.69
N GLU A 429 10.53 -17.46 20.55
CA GLU A 429 11.43 -18.24 19.68
C GLU A 429 11.39 -17.74 18.22
N ARG A 430 10.20 -17.47 17.67
CA ARG A 430 10.07 -16.94 16.30
C ARG A 430 10.64 -15.54 16.16
N GLN A 431 10.50 -14.70 17.19
CA GLN A 431 11.07 -13.34 17.18
C GLN A 431 12.59 -13.38 17.26
N GLU A 432 13.15 -14.24 18.09
CA GLU A 432 14.60 -14.44 18.19
C GLU A 432 15.18 -14.97 16.86
N ASN A 433 14.51 -15.95 16.25
CA ASN A 433 14.86 -16.48 14.93
C ASN A 433 14.80 -15.43 13.83
N LEU A 434 13.78 -14.56 13.84
CA LEU A 434 13.71 -13.42 12.94
C LEU A 434 14.89 -12.47 13.18
N GLY A 435 15.25 -12.19 14.44
CA GLY A 435 16.39 -11.35 14.78
C GLY A 435 17.70 -11.86 14.19
N ARG A 436 17.94 -13.18 14.29
CA ARG A 436 19.11 -13.84 13.68
C ARG A 436 19.09 -13.77 12.14
N LEU A 437 17.94 -13.98 11.51
CA LEU A 437 17.80 -13.84 10.05
C LEU A 437 18.10 -12.41 9.59
N LEU A 438 17.51 -11.41 10.26
CA LEU A 438 17.72 -10.00 9.92
C LEU A 438 19.19 -9.60 10.15
N GLY A 439 19.83 -10.12 11.20
CA GLY A 439 21.27 -9.95 11.40
C GLY A 439 22.12 -10.58 10.29
N ALA A 440 21.80 -11.80 9.86
CA ALA A 440 22.50 -12.46 8.75
C ALA A 440 22.43 -11.62 7.46
N LEU A 441 21.23 -11.09 7.15
CA LEU A 441 21.01 -10.21 6.00
C LEU A 441 21.70 -8.86 6.16
N ARG A 442 21.71 -8.30 7.38
CA ARG A 442 22.40 -7.04 7.68
C ARG A 442 23.89 -7.16 7.44
N LEU A 443 24.51 -8.22 7.96
CA LEU A 443 25.94 -8.51 7.76
C LEU A 443 26.25 -8.78 6.28
N LEU A 444 25.37 -9.50 5.57
CA LEU A 444 25.46 -9.71 4.12
C LEU A 444 25.52 -8.37 3.38
N TYR A 445 24.49 -7.54 3.51
CA TYR A 445 24.43 -6.28 2.78
C TYR A 445 25.52 -5.29 3.20
N LYS A 446 25.83 -5.19 4.50
CA LYS A 446 26.91 -4.34 5.01
C LYS A 446 28.26 -4.66 4.36
N SER A 447 28.57 -5.95 4.15
CA SER A 447 29.83 -6.38 3.51
C SER A 447 29.98 -5.93 2.04
N TRP A 448 28.87 -5.62 1.37
CA TRP A 448 28.84 -5.21 -0.04
C TRP A 448 28.47 -3.74 -0.26
N ALA A 449 27.84 -3.07 0.72
CA ALA A 449 27.29 -1.73 0.57
C ALA A 449 28.32 -0.65 0.22
N GLY A 450 29.56 -0.79 0.69
CA GLY A 450 30.66 0.13 0.34
C GLY A 450 31.31 -0.13 -1.02
N VAL A 451 30.93 -1.21 -1.72
CA VAL A 451 31.58 -1.66 -2.96
C VAL A 451 30.63 -1.61 -4.13
N LEU A 452 29.38 -2.04 -3.93
CA LEU A 452 28.36 -2.09 -4.95
C LEU A 452 27.56 -0.80 -4.96
N ARG A 453 27.23 -0.31 -6.15
CA ARG A 453 26.21 0.72 -6.30
C ARG A 453 24.87 0.17 -5.83
N LYS A 454 23.98 1.04 -5.36
CA LYS A 454 22.63 0.69 -4.87
C LYS A 454 21.84 -0.20 -5.85
N ASP A 455 21.87 0.13 -7.15
CA ASP A 455 21.18 -0.65 -8.20
C ASP A 455 21.80 -2.03 -8.46
N GLU A 456 23.11 -2.17 -8.21
CA GLU A 456 23.78 -3.45 -8.33
C GLU A 456 23.52 -4.32 -7.11
N LEU A 457 23.51 -3.72 -5.92
CA LEU A 457 23.12 -4.39 -4.68
C LEU A 457 21.69 -4.96 -4.78
N ASP A 458 20.75 -4.17 -5.34
CA ASP A 458 19.37 -4.62 -5.57
C ASP A 458 19.29 -5.85 -6.49
N ARG A 459 20.02 -5.82 -7.62
CA ARG A 459 20.09 -6.95 -8.56
C ARG A 459 20.71 -8.19 -7.93
N ARG A 460 21.81 -8.05 -7.19
CA ARG A 460 22.48 -9.20 -6.55
C ARG A 460 21.66 -9.77 -5.40
N ALA A 461 20.94 -8.95 -4.65
CA ALA A 461 20.08 -9.39 -3.56
C ALA A 461 19.02 -10.42 -4.03
N TRP A 462 18.44 -10.24 -5.21
CA TRP A 462 17.54 -11.23 -5.79
C TRP A 462 18.25 -12.56 -6.09
N SER A 463 19.46 -12.51 -6.66
CA SER A 463 20.25 -13.72 -6.92
C SER A 463 20.60 -14.47 -5.63
N TRP A 464 20.98 -13.74 -4.58
CA TRP A 464 21.27 -14.30 -3.26
C TRP A 464 20.04 -14.97 -2.64
N TYR A 465 18.88 -14.30 -2.72
CA TYR A 465 17.62 -14.89 -2.30
C TYR A 465 17.35 -16.23 -3.02
N VAL A 466 17.52 -16.26 -4.35
CA VAL A 466 17.29 -17.49 -5.14
C VAL A 466 18.24 -18.62 -4.72
N SER A 467 19.49 -18.32 -4.36
CA SER A 467 20.46 -19.35 -3.94
C SER A 467 20.24 -19.91 -2.55
N VAL A 468 19.56 -19.18 -1.64
CA VAL A 468 19.38 -19.61 -0.24
C VAL A 468 17.95 -19.97 0.12
N ARG A 469 16.96 -19.61 -0.72
CA ARG A 469 15.55 -19.88 -0.43
C ARG A 469 15.29 -21.38 -0.23
N PRO A 470 14.29 -21.75 0.57
CA PRO A 470 13.91 -23.14 0.74
C PRO A 470 13.53 -23.82 -0.59
N ASP A 471 13.96 -25.06 -0.75
CA ASP A 471 13.52 -25.96 -1.80
C ASP A 471 12.10 -26.44 -1.49
N VAL A 472 11.18 -26.25 -2.44
CA VAL A 472 9.80 -26.73 -2.38
C VAL A 472 9.43 -27.27 -3.75
N GLU A 473 8.45 -28.17 -3.76
CA GLU A 473 7.96 -28.80 -4.99
C GLU A 473 7.56 -27.79 -6.07
N ALA A 474 7.69 -28.19 -7.33
CA ALA A 474 7.23 -27.39 -8.45
C ALA A 474 5.70 -27.49 -8.61
N GLY A 475 5.07 -26.40 -9.03
CA GLY A 475 3.63 -26.35 -9.26
C GLY A 475 2.80 -25.98 -8.02
N PRO A 476 1.48 -26.28 -8.03
CA PRO A 476 0.58 -25.89 -6.95
C PRO A 476 0.89 -26.55 -5.59
N SER A 477 1.50 -27.74 -5.57
CA SER A 477 1.81 -28.46 -4.31
C SER A 477 2.88 -27.76 -3.46
N GLY A 478 3.84 -27.07 -4.10
CA GLY A 478 4.83 -26.26 -3.40
C GLY A 478 4.34 -24.86 -3.00
N TRP A 479 3.10 -24.50 -3.35
CA TRP A 479 2.55 -23.19 -3.01
C TRP A 479 2.36 -23.05 -1.49
N GLY A 480 3.09 -22.12 -0.88
CA GLY A 480 3.03 -21.88 0.56
C GLY A 480 3.67 -22.98 1.41
N ALA A 481 4.41 -23.92 0.80
CA ALA A 481 5.15 -24.93 1.52
C ALA A 481 6.32 -24.32 2.32
N LYS A 482 6.57 -24.88 3.50
CA LYS A 482 7.71 -24.55 4.36
C LYS A 482 8.89 -25.42 3.97
N GLY A 483 10.09 -24.87 4.09
CA GLY A 483 11.31 -25.66 4.00
C GLY A 483 12.42 -25.10 4.88
N HIS A 484 13.53 -25.82 4.90
CA HIS A 484 14.70 -25.49 5.71
C HIS A 484 15.50 -24.34 5.10
N LEU A 485 15.94 -23.42 5.96
CA LEU A 485 16.78 -22.27 5.62
C LEU A 485 17.95 -22.23 6.60
N ASN A 486 19.16 -22.57 6.14
CA ASN A 486 20.37 -22.47 6.94
C ASN A 486 20.94 -21.04 6.85
N LEU A 487 21.01 -20.33 7.97
CA LEU A 487 21.48 -18.95 8.00
C LEU A 487 22.99 -18.82 7.73
N GLY A 488 23.78 -19.87 7.98
CA GLY A 488 25.20 -19.94 7.60
C GLY A 488 25.41 -19.75 6.09
N LYS A 489 24.52 -20.29 5.25
CA LYS A 489 24.57 -20.07 3.79
C LYS A 489 24.39 -18.60 3.41
N ILE A 490 23.65 -17.82 4.20
CA ILE A 490 23.50 -16.37 3.99
C ILE A 490 24.80 -15.65 4.36
N LEU A 491 25.43 -16.03 5.48
CA LEU A 491 26.71 -15.46 5.90
C LEU A 491 27.84 -15.77 4.91
N ASP A 492 27.81 -16.93 4.25
CA ASP A 492 28.79 -17.35 3.24
C ASP A 492 28.72 -16.50 1.96
N LEU A 493 27.62 -15.76 1.72
CA LEU A 493 27.48 -14.83 0.60
C LEU A 493 28.15 -13.46 0.86
N ARG A 494 28.68 -13.24 2.06
CA ARG A 494 29.43 -12.04 2.39
C ARG A 494 30.70 -11.94 1.56
N ARG A 495 31.16 -10.70 1.35
CA ARG A 495 32.47 -10.48 0.78
C ARG A 495 33.55 -10.95 1.77
N ALA A 496 34.50 -11.77 1.32
CA ALA A 496 35.68 -12.13 2.11
C ALA A 496 36.55 -10.88 2.33
N GLU A 497 36.96 -10.60 3.57
CA GLU A 497 37.67 -9.38 3.96
C GLU A 497 39.07 -9.18 3.31
N GLY A 498 39.55 -10.12 2.47
CA GLY A 498 40.89 -10.08 1.88
C GLY A 498 41.04 -9.46 0.48
N SER A 499 39.97 -9.17 -0.28
CA SER A 499 40.15 -8.79 -1.70
C SER A 499 40.52 -7.32 -1.95
N ALA A 500 40.46 -6.45 -0.94
CA ALA A 500 40.84 -5.05 -1.04
C ALA A 500 42.35 -4.82 -0.82
N GLY A 501 43.01 -5.62 0.02
CA GLY A 501 44.44 -5.50 0.31
C GLY A 501 45.35 -6.04 -0.81
N ALA A 502 44.93 -7.08 -1.51
CA ALA A 502 45.75 -7.72 -2.54
C ALA A 502 45.92 -6.89 -3.82
N LYS A 503 44.99 -5.95 -4.13
CA LYS A 503 45.15 -5.05 -5.27
C LYS A 503 46.06 -3.86 -4.98
N LYS A 504 46.19 -3.43 -3.73
CA LYS A 504 47.03 -2.28 -3.36
C LYS A 504 48.53 -2.61 -3.26
N LEU A 505 48.87 -3.89 -3.11
CA LEU A 505 50.26 -4.41 -3.10
C LEU A 505 50.75 -4.88 -4.47
N ALA A 506 49.88 -4.92 -5.48
CA ALA A 506 50.26 -5.25 -6.87
C ALA A 506 50.53 -3.99 -7.73
N GLU A 507 50.27 -2.80 -7.17
CA GLU A 507 50.52 -1.48 -7.80
C GLU A 507 51.59 -0.66 -7.03
N SER A 508 52.27 -1.28 -6.06
CA SER A 508 53.46 -0.77 -5.38
C SER A 508 54.63 -1.68 -5.65
#